data_AF-A0A945GLN2-F1
#
_entry.id   AF-A0A945GLN2-F1
#
_cell.length_a   1.000
_cell.length_b   1.000
_cell.length_c   1.000
_cell.angle_alpha   90.00
_cell.angle_beta   90.00
_cell.angle_gamma   90.00
#
_symmetry.space_group_name_H-M   'P 1'
#
loop_
_entity.id
_entity.type
_entity.pdbx_description
1 polymer ?
#
loop_
_entity_poly.entity_id
_entity_poly.type
_entity_poly.pdbx_seq_one_letter_code
_entity_poly.pdbx_strand_id
1 'polypeptide(L)'
;MPLRSPLWLAFLLSIGCSAPPAPPPPNELPVAEAGPDQTVQLQESVTVDGSRSTDPEGSPLEFSWSPAADNPAPLIFTETQPRFSFVPTTTGTYRFILIV
;
A
#
# COMPACT_ATOMS: atom_id res chain seq x y z
N MET A 1 -43.53 -61.53 29.98
CA MET A 1 -42.30 -60.80 29.61
C MET A 1 -42.71 -59.38 29.22
N PRO A 2 -42.18 -58.32 29.86
CA PRO A 2 -42.69 -56.96 29.71
C PRO A 2 -42.13 -56.30 28.44
N LEU A 3 -42.96 -55.51 27.76
CA LEU A 3 -42.56 -54.68 26.62
C LEU A 3 -41.81 -53.46 27.15
N ARG A 4 -40.51 -53.34 26.84
CA ARG A 4 -39.70 -52.16 27.19
C ARG A 4 -39.88 -51.07 26.13
N SER A 5 -40.41 -49.93 26.53
CA SER A 5 -40.52 -48.73 25.71
C SER A 5 -39.14 -48.11 25.48
N PRO A 6 -38.75 -47.72 24.25
CA PRO A 6 -37.51 -46.98 24.03
C PRO A 6 -37.72 -45.49 24.37
N LEU A 7 -36.90 -44.96 25.27
CA LEU A 7 -36.76 -43.51 25.44
C LEU A 7 -36.10 -42.94 24.18
N TRP A 8 -36.82 -42.12 23.43
CA TRP A 8 -36.22 -41.27 22.41
C TRP A 8 -35.67 -40.01 23.09
N LEU A 9 -34.34 -39.88 23.14
CA LEU A 9 -33.69 -38.63 23.50
C LEU A 9 -33.80 -37.70 22.28
N ALA A 10 -34.80 -36.80 22.28
CA ALA A 10 -34.86 -35.74 21.30
C ALA A 10 -33.74 -34.73 21.60
N PHE A 11 -32.62 -34.84 20.88
CA PHE A 11 -31.67 -33.74 20.80
C PHE A 11 -32.33 -32.63 19.98
N LEU A 12 -32.72 -31.54 20.65
CA LEU A 12 -33.00 -30.29 19.97
C LEU A 12 -31.65 -29.76 19.46
N LEU A 13 -31.27 -30.16 18.25
CA LEU A 13 -30.29 -29.40 17.47
C LEU A 13 -30.99 -28.09 17.12
N SER A 14 -30.80 -27.07 17.96
CA SER A 14 -31.00 -25.70 17.56
C SER A 14 -30.00 -25.43 16.44
N ILE A 15 -30.41 -25.70 15.20
CA ILE A 15 -29.79 -25.11 14.03
C ILE A 15 -30.15 -23.63 14.14
N GLY A 16 -29.39 -22.91 14.97
CA GLY A 16 -29.37 -21.47 14.91
C GLY A 16 -29.08 -21.13 13.46
N CYS A 17 -29.97 -20.35 12.83
CA CYS A 17 -29.71 -19.82 11.50
C CYS A 17 -28.48 -18.92 11.63
N SER A 18 -27.29 -19.49 11.47
CA SER A 18 -26.08 -18.71 11.29
C SER A 18 -26.27 -18.04 9.95
N ALA A 19 -26.64 -16.76 9.97
CA ALA A 19 -26.56 -15.94 8.77
C ALA A 19 -25.14 -16.12 8.19
N PRO A 20 -24.99 -16.28 6.87
CA PRO A 20 -23.66 -16.35 6.28
C PRO A 20 -22.87 -15.09 6.69
N PRO A 21 -21.56 -15.20 6.92
CA PRO A 21 -20.75 -14.04 7.23
C PRO A 21 -20.92 -12.99 6.13
N ALA A 22 -21.03 -11.72 6.53
CA ALA A 22 -21.06 -10.62 5.59
C ALA A 22 -19.79 -10.65 4.73
N PRO A 23 -19.85 -10.21 3.45
CA PRO A 23 -18.65 -10.06 2.65
C PRO A 23 -17.67 -9.10 3.32
N PRO A 24 -16.35 -9.26 3.11
CA PRO A 24 -15.37 -8.30 3.59
C PRO A 24 -15.64 -6.91 2.98
N PRO A 25 -15.19 -5.83 3.66
CA PRO A 25 -15.25 -4.50 3.08
C PRO A 25 -14.47 -4.44 1.75
N PRO A 26 -14.82 -3.53 0.82
CA PRO A 26 -14.02 -3.28 -0.37
C PRO A 26 -12.61 -2.81 0.01
N ASN A 27 -11.60 -3.16 -0.80
CA ASN A 27 -10.24 -2.66 -0.64
C ASN A 27 -10.16 -1.16 -0.92
N GLU A 28 -9.40 -0.45 -0.12
CA GLU A 28 -9.10 0.96 -0.30
C GLU A 28 -7.90 1.17 -1.24
N LEU A 29 -7.67 2.40 -1.68
CA LEU A 29 -6.51 2.76 -2.50
C LEU A 29 -5.31 3.03 -1.59
N PRO A 30 -4.08 2.73 -2.05
CA PRO A 30 -2.89 3.07 -1.31
C PRO A 30 -2.69 4.60 -1.24
N VAL A 31 -1.99 5.03 -0.18
CA VAL A 31 -1.61 6.43 0.04
C VAL A 31 -0.14 6.60 -0.30
N ALA A 32 0.14 7.39 -1.35
CA ALA A 32 1.51 7.73 -1.76
C ALA A 32 2.07 8.89 -0.90
N GLU A 33 3.20 8.65 -0.22
CA GLU A 33 3.93 9.68 0.53
C GLU A 33 5.38 9.80 0.05
N ALA A 34 5.63 10.75 -0.86
CA ALA A 34 6.96 10.98 -1.46
C ALA A 34 7.97 11.68 -0.52
N GLY A 35 7.54 12.11 0.67
CA GLY A 35 8.30 12.95 1.57
C GLY A 35 8.12 14.46 1.29
N PRO A 36 8.74 15.32 2.11
CA PRO A 36 8.64 16.78 1.97
C PRO A 36 9.49 17.31 0.81
N ASP A 37 9.14 18.51 0.33
CA ASP A 37 9.96 19.26 -0.62
C ASP A 37 11.36 19.55 -0.05
N GLN A 38 12.38 19.51 -0.92
CA GLN A 38 13.78 19.70 -0.55
C GLN A 38 14.38 20.90 -1.27
N THR A 39 15.18 21.70 -0.56
CA THR A 39 16.06 22.72 -1.14
C THR A 39 17.49 22.25 -1.02
N VAL A 40 18.21 22.17 -2.13
CA VAL A 40 19.54 21.53 -2.23
C VAL A 40 20.47 22.39 -3.07
N GLN A 41 21.79 22.24 -2.90
CA GLN A 41 22.75 22.88 -3.79
C GLN A 41 22.91 22.07 -5.08
N LEU A 42 23.37 22.73 -6.14
CA LEU A 42 23.76 22.02 -7.36
C LEU A 42 24.90 21.04 -7.08
N GLN A 43 24.92 19.94 -7.82
CA GLN A 43 25.94 18.88 -7.73
C GLN A 43 25.95 18.10 -6.41
N GLU A 44 25.05 18.38 -5.48
CA GLU A 44 24.82 17.55 -4.30
C GLU A 44 23.87 16.39 -4.60
N SER A 45 24.11 15.24 -3.99
CA SER A 45 23.24 14.08 -4.11
C SER A 45 21.97 14.28 -3.29
N VAL A 46 20.83 14.21 -3.95
CA VAL A 46 19.50 14.28 -3.33
C VAL A 46 18.95 12.87 -3.21
N THR A 47 18.40 12.53 -2.04
CA THR A 47 17.67 11.27 -1.85
C THR A 47 16.21 11.58 -1.53
N VAL A 48 15.30 10.92 -2.24
CA VAL A 48 13.86 10.99 -1.99
C VAL A 48 13.39 9.62 -1.50
N ASP A 49 12.49 9.61 -0.52
CA ASP A 49 12.10 8.40 0.20
C ASP A 49 10.57 8.26 0.28
N GLY A 50 10.04 7.29 -0.47
CA GLY A 50 8.62 6.95 -0.50
C GLY A 50 8.17 5.98 0.59
N SER A 51 9.05 5.57 1.51
CA SER A 51 8.79 4.49 2.49
C SER A 51 7.66 4.74 3.48
N ARG A 52 7.14 5.98 3.55
CA ARG A 52 5.97 6.30 4.37
C ARG A 52 4.64 6.03 3.65
N SER A 53 4.68 5.61 2.40
CA SER A 53 3.47 5.20 1.68
C SER A 53 2.87 3.95 2.32
N THR A 54 1.55 3.86 2.35
CA THR A 54 0.84 2.77 3.04
C THR A 54 -0.40 2.34 2.29
N ASP A 55 -0.65 1.04 2.27
CA ASP A 55 -1.97 0.47 1.99
C ASP A 55 -2.79 0.43 3.29
N PRO A 56 -4.05 0.92 3.32
CA PRO A 56 -4.87 0.92 4.54
C PRO A 56 -5.09 -0.48 5.15
N GLU A 57 -5.11 -1.52 4.31
CA GLU A 57 -5.22 -2.92 4.70
C GLU A 57 -3.88 -3.56 5.05
N GLY A 58 -2.76 -2.83 4.88
CA GLY A 58 -1.41 -3.30 5.15
C GLY A 58 -0.84 -4.22 4.07
N SER A 59 -1.43 -4.21 2.87
CA SER A 59 -0.89 -4.93 1.72
C SER A 59 0.50 -4.41 1.35
N PRO A 60 1.41 -5.29 0.89
CA PRO A 60 2.72 -4.84 0.40
C PRO A 60 2.53 -3.95 -0.85
N LEU A 61 3.26 -2.83 -0.89
CA LEU A 61 3.25 -1.89 -2.01
C LEU A 61 4.39 -2.18 -2.99
N GLU A 62 4.12 -1.99 -4.28
CA GLU A 62 5.14 -1.83 -5.31
C GLU A 62 5.44 -0.34 -5.48
N PHE A 63 6.68 0.03 -5.77
CA PHE A 63 7.07 1.44 -5.85
C PHE A 63 7.65 1.76 -7.24
N SER A 64 7.21 2.86 -7.84
CA SER A 64 7.83 3.38 -9.06
C SER A 64 7.92 4.91 -9.01
N TRP A 65 9.02 5.44 -9.55
CA TRP A 65 9.25 6.88 -9.64
C TRP A 65 9.26 7.32 -11.10
N SER A 66 8.54 8.41 -11.39
CA SER A 66 8.51 9.00 -12.74
C SER A 66 8.93 10.47 -12.68
N PRO A 67 9.99 10.89 -13.38
CA PRO A 67 10.34 12.30 -13.49
C PRO A 67 9.33 13.02 -14.38
N ALA A 68 8.94 14.24 -13.99
CA ALA A 68 8.10 15.06 -14.83
C ALA A 68 8.83 15.48 -16.12
N ALA A 69 8.10 15.53 -17.24
CA ALA A 69 8.67 15.79 -18.57
C ALA A 69 9.27 17.20 -18.73
N ASP A 70 8.88 18.14 -17.87
CA ASP A 70 9.35 19.54 -17.83
C ASP A 70 10.55 19.76 -16.90
N ASN A 71 11.07 18.71 -16.27
CA ASN A 71 12.29 18.83 -15.46
C ASN A 71 13.49 19.29 -16.30
N PRO A 72 14.41 20.08 -15.71
CA PRO A 72 15.66 20.41 -16.36
C PRO A 72 16.44 19.15 -16.80
N ALA A 73 16.91 19.14 -18.05
CA ALA A 73 17.66 18.03 -18.65
C ALA A 73 19.17 18.34 -18.78
N PRO A 74 20.05 17.31 -18.83
CA PRO A 74 19.77 15.89 -18.64
C PRO A 74 19.50 15.54 -17.18
N LEU A 75 18.56 14.62 -16.94
CA LEU A 75 18.24 14.11 -15.60
C LEU A 75 18.62 12.63 -15.52
N ILE A 76 19.57 12.31 -14.65
CA ILE A 76 19.98 10.93 -14.35
C ILE A 76 19.67 10.69 -12.89
N PHE A 77 18.98 9.59 -12.62
CA PHE A 77 18.61 9.18 -11.28
C PHE A 77 18.70 7.65 -11.15
N THR A 78 18.87 7.18 -9.92
CA THR A 78 19.02 5.76 -9.58
C THR A 78 17.94 5.36 -8.59
N GLU A 79 17.10 4.39 -8.96
CA GLU A 79 16.05 3.87 -8.09
C GLU A 79 16.55 2.72 -7.21
N THR A 80 16.24 2.81 -5.92
CA THR A 80 16.45 1.80 -4.88
C THR A 80 15.20 1.73 -4.02
N GLN A 81 14.13 1.20 -4.62
CA GLN A 81 12.76 1.22 -4.07
C GLN A 81 12.73 0.94 -2.56
N PRO A 82 11.99 1.74 -1.76
CA PRO A 82 11.08 2.83 -2.18
C PRO A 82 11.79 4.17 -2.41
N ARG A 83 13.13 4.21 -2.38
CA ARG A 83 13.94 5.42 -2.52
C ARG A 83 14.46 5.59 -3.93
N PHE A 84 14.89 6.80 -4.27
CA PHE A 84 15.80 7.02 -5.38
C PHE A 84 16.75 8.17 -5.05
N SER A 85 17.84 8.27 -5.81
CA SER A 85 18.76 9.40 -5.73
C SER A 85 19.04 10.03 -7.09
N PHE A 86 19.29 11.34 -7.10
CA PHE A 86 19.67 12.09 -8.29
C PHE A 86 20.59 13.26 -7.93
N VAL A 87 21.28 13.81 -8.93
CA VAL A 87 22.19 14.95 -8.77
C VAL A 87 21.76 16.07 -9.73
N PRO A 88 21.20 17.20 -9.24
CA PRO A 88 20.81 18.31 -10.09
C PRO A 88 22.06 19.06 -10.60
N THR A 89 22.15 19.22 -11.92
CA THR A 89 23.25 19.94 -12.59
C THR A 89 22.83 21.30 -13.14
N THR A 90 21.52 21.58 -13.16
CA THR A 90 20.93 22.82 -13.65
C THR A 90 20.01 23.40 -12.59
N THR A 91 20.04 24.72 -12.38
CA THR A 91 19.13 25.37 -11.43
C THR A 91 17.69 25.26 -11.93
N GLY A 92 16.77 24.87 -11.04
CA GLY A 92 15.35 24.79 -11.35
C GLY A 92 14.59 23.96 -10.33
N THR A 93 13.29 23.82 -10.56
CA THR A 93 12.44 22.91 -9.79
C THR A 93 12.43 21.56 -10.48
N TYR A 94 12.67 20.50 -9.71
CA TYR A 94 12.57 19.12 -10.17
C TYR A 94 11.36 18.46 -9.51
N ARG A 95 10.47 17.87 -10.31
CA ARG A 95 9.27 17.16 -9.86
C ARG A 95 9.37 15.69 -10.20
N PHE A 96 9.06 14.86 -9.21
CA PHE A 96 8.98 13.41 -9.34
C PHE A 96 7.62 12.94 -8.84
N ILE A 97 7.06 11.95 -9.53
CA ILE A 97 5.77 11.34 -9.22
C ILE A 97 6.06 9.97 -8.61
N LEU A 98 5.56 9.74 -7.41
CA LEU A 98 5.54 8.43 -6.78
C LEU A 98 4.27 7.69 -7.19
N ILE A 99 4.43 6.45 -7.65
CA ILE A 99 3.35 5.52 -7.96
C ILE A 99 3.48 4.34 -7.00
N VAL A 100 2.38 4.03 -6.32
CA VAL A 100 2.19 2.90 -5.38
C VAL A 100 0.90 2.17 -5.67
#